data_AF-A0A9P5XMX7-F1
#
_entry.id   AF-A0A9P5XMX7-F1
#
_cell.length_a   1.000
_cell.length_b   1.000
_cell.length_c   1.000
_cell.angle_alpha   90.00
_cell.angle_beta   90.00
_cell.angle_gamma   90.00
#
_symmetry.space_group_name_H-M   'P 1'
#
loop_
_entity.id
_entity.type
_entity.pdbx_description
1 polymer ?
#
loop_
_entity_poly.entity_id
_entity_poly.type
_entity_poly.pdbx_seq_one_letter_code
_entity_poly.pdbx_strand_id
1 'polypeptide(L)' 'MNALSRREEETLLKTTKARALKECDPVVKEFAECASGRTVSVAWACKDKLKVVQDCMVKL' A
#
# COMPACT_ATOMS: atom_id res chain seq x y z
N MET A 1 -28.02 0.40 -7.73
CA MET A 1 -26.56 0.15 -7.79
C MET A 1 -26.04 0.81 -9.05
N ASN A 2 -25.40 1.97 -8.92
CA ASN A 2 -24.67 2.55 -10.04
C ASN A 2 -23.42 1.70 -10.23
N ALA A 3 -23.37 0.94 -11.34
CA ALA A 3 -22.15 0.29 -11.74
C ALA A 3 -21.14 1.39 -12.10
N LEU A 4 -20.12 1.56 -11.28
CA LEU A 4 -19.03 2.48 -11.58
C LEU A 4 -18.43 2.11 -12.94
N SER A 5 -18.15 3.11 -13.76
CA SER A 5 -17.35 2.88 -14.95
C SER A 5 -15.95 2.42 -14.54
N ARG A 6 -15.31 1.54 -15.31
CA ARG A 6 -13.94 1.04 -14.99
C ARG A 6 -12.94 2.16 -14.70
N ARG A 7 -13.10 3.33 -15.34
CA ARG A 7 -12.27 4.52 -15.11
C ARG A 7 -12.52 5.16 -13.74
N GLU A 8 -13.77 5.19 -13.30
CA GLU A 8 -14.16 5.74 -12.00
C GLU A 8 -13.67 4.81 -10.88
N GLU A 9 -13.82 3.50 -11.07
CA GLU A 9 -13.28 2.51 -10.13
C GLU A 9 -11.74 2.62 -10.01
N GLU A 10 -11.03 2.73 -11.14
CA GLU A 10 -9.58 2.92 -11.13
C GLU A 10 -9.17 4.23 -10.44
N THR A 11 -9.94 5.31 -10.66
CA THR A 11 -9.70 6.61 -10.02
C THR A 11 -9.92 6.51 -8.52
N LEU A 12 -11.03 5.90 -8.09
CA LEU A 12 -11.32 5.67 -6.67
C LEU A 12 -10.24 4.80 -6.01
N LEU A 13 -9.83 3.70 -6.64
CA LEU A 13 -8.76 2.84 -6.13
C LEU A 13 -7.45 3.60 -5.98
N LYS A 14 -7.09 4.46 -6.94
CA LYS A 14 -5.88 5.30 -6.87
C LYS A 14 -5.98 6.31 -5.74
N THR A 15 -7.09 7.03 -5.62
CA THR A 15 -7.29 8.05 -4.59
C THR A 15 -7.30 7.43 -3.19
N THR A 16 -8.00 6.31 -3.00
CA THR A 16 -8.04 5.58 -1.73
C THR A 16 -6.67 5.04 -1.36
N LYS A 17 -5.93 4.45 -2.30
CA LYS A 17 -4.54 4.01 -2.05
C LYS A 17 -3.63 5.16 -1.66
N ALA A 18 -3.69 6.28 -2.37
CA ALA A 18 -2.87 7.45 -2.07
C ALA A 18 -3.18 8.02 -0.67
N ARG A 19 -4.45 8.02 -0.26
CA ARG A 19 -4.86 8.42 1.09
C ARG A 19 -4.37 7.43 2.14
N ALA A 20 -4.57 6.13 1.93
CA ALA A 20 -4.13 5.09 2.85
C ALA A 20 -2.61 5.09 3.04
N LEU A 21 -1.85 5.34 1.97
CA LEU A 21 -0.39 5.50 2.03
C LEU A 21 0.04 6.70 2.88
N LYS A 22 -0.68 7.82 2.82
CA LYS A 22 -0.38 9.02 3.62
C LYS A 22 -0.68 8.84 5.12
N GLU A 23 -1.77 8.16 5.45
CA GLU A 23 -2.13 7.87 6.84
C GLU A 23 -1.16 6.85 7.47
N CYS A 24 -0.71 5.88 6.66
CA CYS A 24 0.23 4.84 7.06
C CYS A 24 1.70 5.21 6.76
N ASP A 25 2.03 6.48 6.55
CA ASP A 25 3.36 6.98 6.21
C ASP A 25 4.50 6.39 7.08
N PRO A 26 4.40 6.32 8.43
CA PRO A 26 5.48 5.78 9.26
C PRO A 26 5.80 4.31 8.97
N VAL A 27 4.77 3.47 8.77
CA VAL A 27 4.97 2.03 8.49
C VAL A 27 5.39 1.80 7.04
N VAL A 28 4.93 2.64 6.12
CA VAL A 28 5.34 2.63 4.72
C VAL A 28 6.81 3.00 4.60
N LYS A 29 7.29 3.96 5.40
CA LYS A 29 8.70 4.36 5.44
C LYS A 29 9.60 3.20 5.87
N GLU A 30 9.24 2.46 6.92
CA GLU A 30 10.00 1.27 7.35
C GLU A 30 10.05 0.18 6.26
N PHE A 31 8.94 -0.02 5.55
CA PHE A 31 8.93 -0.93 4.40
C PHE A 31 9.81 -0.43 3.26
N ALA A 32 9.78 0.87 2.96
CA ALA A 32 10.61 1.49 1.93
C ALA A 32 12.10 1.42 2.26
N GLU A 33 12.48 1.60 3.53
CA GLU A 33 13.85 1.40 4.02
C GLU A 33 14.29 -0.06 3.87
N CYS A 34 13.41 -1.03 4.14
CA CYS A 34 13.70 -2.44 3.94
C CYS A 34 13.81 -2.83 2.45
N ALA A 35 12.99 -2.23 1.59
CA ALA A 35 12.98 -2.45 0.16
C ALA A 35 14.13 -1.70 -0.56
N SER A 36 14.68 -0.65 0.06
CA SER A 36 15.83 0.08 -0.43
C SER A 36 17.02 -0.87 -0.64
N GLY A 37 17.45 -1.03 -1.89
CA GLY A 37 18.57 -1.90 -2.25
C GLY A 37 18.22 -3.38 -2.45
N ARG A 38 16.95 -3.78 -2.32
CA ARG A 38 16.48 -5.13 -2.64
C ARG A 38 15.46 -5.02 -3.78
N THR A 39 15.67 -5.72 -4.88
CA THR A 39 14.74 -5.70 -6.03
C THR A 39 14.00 -7.02 -6.17
N VAL A 40 14.71 -8.13 -5.99
CA VAL A 40 14.15 -9.49 -6.11
C VAL A 40 13.73 -10.04 -4.75
N SER A 41 14.49 -9.73 -3.69
CA SER A 41 14.31 -10.35 -2.37
C SER A 41 13.31 -9.66 -1.44
N VAL A 42 12.72 -8.53 -1.86
CA VAL A 42 11.78 -7.76 -1.04
C VAL A 42 10.58 -8.59 -0.59
N ALA A 43 10.07 -9.44 -1.49
CA ALA A 43 8.86 -10.23 -1.26
C ALA A 43 8.97 -11.18 -0.06
N TRP A 44 10.19 -11.63 0.27
CA TRP A 44 10.43 -12.47 1.45
C TRP A 44 11.17 -11.73 2.57
N ALA A 45 12.17 -10.90 2.25
CA ALA A 45 13.00 -10.22 3.25
C ALA A 45 12.25 -9.09 3.98
N CYS A 46 11.23 -8.51 3.36
CA CYS A 46 10.43 -7.42 3.93
C CYS A 46 8.97 -7.82 4.15
N LYS A 47 8.66 -9.12 4.15
CA LYS A 47 7.31 -9.66 4.28
C LYS A 47 6.62 -9.19 5.56
N ASP A 48 7.35 -9.13 6.67
CA ASP A 48 6.79 -8.71 7.95
C ASP A 48 6.42 -7.22 7.94
N LYS A 49 7.28 -6.37 7.37
CA LYS A 49 7.02 -4.93 7.19
C LYS A 49 5.87 -4.69 6.22
N LEU A 50 5.80 -5.46 5.14
CA LEU A 50 4.69 -5.42 4.19
C LEU A 50 3.35 -5.76 4.88
N LYS A 51 3.34 -6.76 5.77
CA LYS A 51 2.15 -7.14 6.53
C LYS A 51 1.66 -5.99 7.43
N VAL A 52 2.58 -5.28 8.09
CA VAL A 52 2.22 -4.11 8.92
C VAL A 52 1.60 -2.99 8.09
N VAL A 53 2.16 -2.72 6.90
CA VAL A 53 1.60 -1.74 5.96
C VAL A 53 0.19 -2.17 5.52
N GLN A 54 0.00 -3.45 5.19
CA GLN A 54 -1.30 -4.00 4.82
C GLN A 54 -2.32 -3.91 5.96
N ASP A 55 -1.93 -4.28 7.18
CA ASP A 55 -2.80 -4.20 8.36
C ASP A 55 -3.21 -2.74 8.66
N CYS A 56 -2.34 -1.77 8.36
CA CYS A 56 -2.68 -0.35 8.47
C CYS A 56 -3.68 0.08 7.38
N MET A 57 -3.46 -0.32 6.12
CA MET A 57 -4.34 0.03 5.00
C MET A 57 -5.74 -0.61 5.08
N VAL A 58 -5.86 -1.80 5.67
CA VAL A 58 -7.14 -2.53 5.81
C VAL A 58 -8.00 -1.98 6.95
N LYS A 59 -7.39 -1.29 7.94
CA LYS A 59 -8.11 -0.69 9.07
C LYS A 59 -8.72 0.69 8.76
N LEU A 60 -8.36 1.30 7.63
CA LEU A 60 -8.85 2.58 7.13
C LEU A 60 -10.12 2.42 6.28
#